data_AF-A0A382P7V9-F1
#
_entry.id   AF-A0A382P7V9-F1
#
_cell.length_a   1.000
_cell.length_b   1.000
_cell.length_c   1.000
_cell.angle_alpha   90.00
_cell.angle_beta   90.00
_cell.angle_gamma   90.00
#
_symmetry.space_group_name_H-M   'P 1'
#
loop_
_entity.id
_entity.type
_entity.pdbx_description
1 polymer ?
#
loop_
_entity_poly.entity_id
_entity_poly.type
_entity_poly.pdbx_seq_one_letter_code
_entity_poly.pdbx_strand_id
1 'polypeptide(L)'
;MTPIIRIFMALFLSLPLLIKSTGFAEEYAVPHSGSPYLSLDDLQDDEILHLPTGLKVSFDQMQDVISSSRVIYIGEAHDNIEAHRAQLEIIKDLNRRFPKKISVGMEMFRRSSQQDLDLWHKGELPLNLFKKLFRKNWGSGYELYKPIFNFAKINNIPLIGLKPSKNTENLFRNNSETSEKNNFPEIDFDDL
;
A
#
# COMPACT_ATOMS: atom_id res chain seq x y z
N MET A 1 76.92 22.86 -42.06
CA MET A 1 76.78 21.41 -42.33
C MET A 1 75.30 21.09 -42.30
N THR A 2 74.81 20.55 -43.40
CA THR A 2 73.44 20.10 -43.74
C THR A 2 72.96 18.92 -42.86
N PRO A 3 71.73 18.38 -43.03
CA PRO A 3 70.37 18.93 -42.93
C PRO A 3 69.48 18.01 -42.02
N ILE A 4 68.17 17.78 -42.34
CA ILE A 4 67.25 16.67 -41.88
C ILE A 4 66.32 17.09 -40.69
N ILE A 5 64.97 17.03 -40.69
CA ILE A 5 63.95 16.35 -41.51
C ILE A 5 62.51 16.84 -41.20
N ARG A 6 61.69 16.89 -42.26
CA ARG A 6 60.25 16.57 -42.47
C ARG A 6 59.12 17.10 -41.57
N ILE A 7 58.27 17.86 -42.26
CA ILE A 7 56.80 17.86 -42.29
C ILE A 7 56.16 16.48 -41.99
N PHE A 8 55.27 16.43 -40.99
CA PHE A 8 54.12 15.52 -40.88
C PHE A 8 52.98 16.33 -40.22
N MET A 9 51.97 16.73 -40.99
CA MET A 9 50.72 15.99 -41.25
C MET A 9 49.62 16.41 -40.28
N ALA A 10 48.72 17.23 -40.81
CA ALA A 10 47.41 17.51 -40.23
C ALA A 10 46.63 16.22 -40.01
N LEU A 11 46.18 15.96 -38.78
CA LEU A 11 44.94 15.24 -38.47
C LEU A 11 44.70 15.34 -36.95
N PHE A 12 44.00 16.38 -36.50
CA PHE A 12 43.47 16.45 -35.14
C PHE A 12 41.94 16.46 -35.26
N LEU A 13 41.38 15.34 -35.72
CA LEU A 13 39.94 15.12 -35.80
C LEU A 13 39.65 13.64 -35.62
N SER A 14 38.70 13.37 -34.72
CA SER A 14 38.07 12.09 -34.42
C SER A 14 38.87 11.06 -33.61
N LEU A 15 38.98 11.30 -32.30
CA LEU A 15 38.89 10.20 -31.34
C LEU A 15 37.45 10.22 -30.80
N PRO A 16 36.55 9.30 -31.21
CA PRO A 16 35.27 9.21 -30.53
C PRO A 16 35.55 8.70 -29.11
N LEU A 17 35.14 9.49 -28.13
CA LEU A 17 35.01 9.08 -26.73
C LEU A 17 34.09 7.85 -26.68
N LEU A 18 34.65 6.65 -26.78
CA LEU A 18 33.98 5.42 -26.35
C LEU A 18 34.16 5.32 -24.83
N ILE A 19 33.52 6.23 -24.11
CA ILE A 19 33.22 6.00 -22.69
C ILE A 19 32.14 4.94 -22.69
N LYS A 20 32.54 3.67 -22.61
CA LYS A 20 31.62 2.64 -22.13
C LYS A 20 31.31 2.97 -20.69
N SER A 21 30.21 3.68 -20.48
CA SER A 21 29.55 3.79 -19.19
C SER A 21 29.13 2.38 -18.79
N THR A 22 30.02 1.65 -18.11
CA THR A 22 29.59 0.57 -17.22
C THR A 22 28.87 1.26 -16.07
N GLY A 23 27.56 1.46 -16.25
CA GLY A 23 26.70 1.93 -15.18
C GLY A 23 26.67 0.83 -14.12
N PHE A 24 27.44 1.01 -13.05
CA PHE A 24 27.16 0.32 -11.80
C PHE A 24 25.91 0.99 -11.24
N ALA A 25 24.77 0.31 -11.34
CA ALA A 25 23.67 0.57 -10.45
C ALA A 25 24.04 -0.07 -9.11
N GLU A 26 24.55 0.73 -8.19
CA GLU A 26 24.45 0.38 -6.78
C GLU A 26 22.96 0.45 -6.44
N GLU A 27 22.34 -0.70 -6.23
CA GLU A 27 21.10 -0.75 -5.50
C GLU A 27 21.45 -0.20 -4.11
N TYR A 28 21.12 1.08 -3.88
CA TYR A 28 21.11 1.67 -2.54
C TYR A 28 20.01 0.95 -1.76
N ALA A 29 20.29 -0.27 -1.32
CA ALA A 29 19.55 -0.92 -0.27
C ALA A 29 19.69 0.02 0.93
N VAL A 30 18.60 0.71 1.27
CA VAL A 30 18.61 1.61 2.41
C VAL A 30 18.94 0.74 3.63
N PRO A 31 20.05 1.03 4.36
CA PRO A 31 20.37 0.29 5.57
C PRO A 31 19.17 0.30 6.52
N HIS A 32 18.97 -0.79 7.27
CA HIS A 32 17.88 -0.93 8.24
C HIS A 32 16.46 -0.77 7.66
N SER A 33 16.24 -1.24 6.42
CA SER A 33 14.92 -1.23 5.77
C SER A 33 14.27 0.16 5.71
N GLY A 34 15.08 1.21 5.56
CA GLY A 34 14.57 2.59 5.46
C GLY A 34 14.56 3.39 6.77
N SER A 35 14.97 2.82 7.91
CA SER A 35 14.98 3.50 9.21
C SER A 35 16.41 3.94 9.63
N PRO A 36 16.70 5.24 9.81
CA PRO A 36 18.02 5.67 10.25
C PRO A 36 18.36 5.34 11.72
N TYR A 37 17.43 4.74 12.49
CA TYR A 37 17.52 4.71 13.95
C TYR A 37 17.49 3.31 14.59
N LEU A 38 16.92 2.29 13.94
CA LEU A 38 16.83 0.91 14.46
C LEU A 38 16.75 -0.11 13.31
N SER A 39 17.45 -1.24 13.45
CA SER A 39 17.23 -2.41 12.59
C SER A 39 15.84 -2.98 12.87
N LEU A 40 15.02 -3.16 11.82
CA LEU A 40 13.72 -3.82 11.98
C LEU A 40 13.87 -5.28 12.46
N ASP A 41 15.04 -5.90 12.23
CA ASP A 41 15.35 -7.26 12.64
C ASP A 41 15.46 -7.41 14.17
N ASP A 42 15.67 -6.31 14.90
CA ASP A 42 15.80 -6.32 16.37
C ASP A 42 14.46 -6.09 17.09
N LEU A 43 13.38 -5.82 16.36
CA LEU A 43 12.04 -5.64 16.92
C LEU A 43 11.50 -6.97 17.45
N GLN A 44 11.07 -6.96 18.70
CA GLN A 44 10.38 -8.10 19.30
C GLN A 44 8.91 -8.13 18.88
N ASP A 45 8.27 -9.29 19.05
CA ASP A 45 6.84 -9.42 18.83
C ASP A 45 6.05 -8.37 19.64
N ASP A 46 5.01 -7.81 19.02
CA ASP A 46 4.15 -6.74 19.56
C ASP A 46 4.82 -5.38 19.85
N GLU A 47 6.11 -5.19 19.52
CA GLU A 47 6.72 -3.87 19.59
C GLU A 47 6.30 -2.98 18.42
N ILE A 48 5.89 -1.74 18.73
CA ILE A 48 5.47 -0.75 17.73
C ILE A 48 6.57 0.31 17.61
N LEU A 49 7.07 0.49 16.39
CA LEU A 49 8.09 1.48 16.07
C LEU A 49 7.47 2.67 15.33
N HIS A 50 7.62 3.88 15.87
CA HIS A 50 7.30 5.10 15.14
C HIS A 50 8.45 5.45 14.18
N LEU A 51 8.27 5.10 12.89
CA LEU A 51 9.32 5.18 11.87
C LEU A 51 10.00 6.56 11.76
N PRO A 52 9.29 7.71 11.75
CA PRO A 52 9.94 9.01 11.61
C PRO A 52 10.93 9.35 12.74
N THR A 53 10.65 8.91 13.98
CA THR A 53 11.50 9.22 15.14
C THR A 53 12.37 8.06 15.58
N GLY A 54 12.12 6.84 15.07
CA GLY A 54 12.78 5.63 15.53
C GLY A 54 12.44 5.24 16.97
N LEU A 55 11.37 5.78 17.56
CA LEU A 55 11.02 5.50 18.96
C LEU A 55 10.05 4.33 19.02
N LYS A 56 10.30 3.39 19.93
CA LYS A 56 9.30 2.41 20.34
C LYS A 56 8.19 3.14 21.09
N VAL A 57 6.95 2.83 20.75
CA VAL A 57 5.75 3.43 21.35
C VAL A 57 4.83 2.35 21.87
N SER A 58 4.01 2.68 22.86
CA SER A 58 2.92 1.79 23.26
C SER A 58 1.78 1.81 22.24
N PHE A 59 0.91 0.80 22.31
CA PHE A 59 -0.31 0.76 21.50
C PHE A 59 -1.18 2.01 21.72
N ASP A 60 -1.35 2.46 22.97
CA ASP A 60 -2.13 3.65 23.29
C ASP A 60 -1.52 4.92 22.69
N GLN A 61 -0.20 5.06 22.74
CA GLN A 61 0.50 6.20 22.12
C GLN A 61 0.34 6.21 20.61
N MET A 62 0.48 5.05 19.95
CA MET A 62 0.21 4.92 18.52
C MET A 62 -1.25 5.30 18.20
N GLN A 63 -2.21 4.79 18.97
CA GLN A 63 -3.63 5.08 18.76
C GLN A 63 -3.97 6.55 18.96
N ASP A 64 -3.40 7.22 19.96
CA ASP A 64 -3.56 8.65 20.18
C ASP A 64 -3.12 9.45 18.93
N VAL A 65 -1.97 9.11 18.37
CA VAL A 65 -1.42 9.75 17.16
C VAL A 65 -2.32 9.51 15.94
N ILE A 66 -2.66 8.26 15.62
CA ILE A 66 -3.41 7.98 14.38
C ILE A 66 -4.86 8.43 14.48
N SER A 67 -5.43 8.55 15.69
CA SER A 67 -6.84 8.92 15.90
C SER A 67 -7.19 10.34 15.44
N SER A 68 -6.20 11.22 15.27
CA SER A 68 -6.41 12.56 14.69
C SER A 68 -6.57 12.55 13.17
N SER A 69 -6.20 11.44 12.50
CA SER A 69 -6.24 11.33 11.05
C SER A 69 -7.64 11.01 10.53
N ARG A 70 -8.02 11.62 9.40
CA ARG A 70 -9.29 11.32 8.72
C ARG A 70 -9.27 9.98 7.97
N VAL A 71 -8.10 9.56 7.52
CA VAL A 71 -7.85 8.31 6.80
C VAL A 71 -6.64 7.65 7.42
N ILE A 72 -6.77 6.36 7.74
CA ILE A 72 -5.72 5.54 8.33
C ILE A 72 -5.55 4.32 7.42
N TYR A 73 -4.33 4.12 6.92
CA TYR A 73 -3.97 2.95 6.14
C TYR A 73 -3.35 1.89 7.06
N ILE A 74 -3.84 0.66 6.98
CA ILE A 74 -3.31 -0.47 7.74
C ILE A 74 -2.85 -1.52 6.74
N GLY A 75 -1.53 -1.65 6.58
CA GLY A 75 -0.93 -2.68 5.72
C GLY A 75 -0.95 -4.06 6.38
N GLU A 76 -0.92 -5.12 5.56
CA GLU A 76 -0.88 -6.50 6.01
C GLU A 76 -0.06 -7.38 5.05
N ALA A 77 0.41 -8.53 5.57
CA ALA A 77 0.64 -9.71 4.76
C ALA A 77 -0.63 -10.57 4.80
N HIS A 78 -1.20 -10.90 3.64
CA HIS A 78 -2.56 -11.45 3.53
C HIS A 78 -2.77 -12.77 4.26
N ASP A 79 -1.73 -13.60 4.41
CA ASP A 79 -1.73 -14.90 5.07
C ASP A 79 -1.17 -14.87 6.49
N ASN A 80 -0.87 -13.69 7.04
CA ASN A 80 -0.34 -13.53 8.39
C ASN A 80 -1.47 -13.27 9.40
N ILE A 81 -1.72 -14.25 10.27
CA ILE A 81 -2.75 -14.16 11.32
C ILE A 81 -2.52 -13.02 12.32
N GLU A 82 -1.27 -12.68 12.63
CA GLU A 82 -0.92 -11.61 13.56
C GLU A 82 -1.18 -10.23 12.95
N ALA A 83 -1.02 -10.08 11.63
CA ALA A 83 -1.41 -8.85 10.94
C ALA A 83 -2.93 -8.61 11.06
N HIS A 84 -3.75 -9.64 10.85
CA HIS A 84 -5.21 -9.57 11.02
C HIS A 84 -5.61 -9.29 12.48
N ARG A 85 -4.86 -9.83 13.46
CA ARG A 85 -5.07 -9.52 14.88
C ARG A 85 -4.79 -8.04 15.16
N ALA A 86 -3.66 -7.51 14.70
CA ALA A 86 -3.29 -6.11 14.90
C ALA A 86 -4.32 -5.15 14.28
N GLN A 87 -4.77 -5.43 13.06
CA GLN A 87 -5.87 -4.69 12.42
C GLN A 87 -7.13 -4.65 13.27
N LEU A 88 -7.55 -5.81 13.81
CA LEU A 88 -8.74 -5.88 14.64
C LEU A 88 -8.60 -5.04 15.92
N GLU A 89 -7.44 -5.06 16.59
CA GLU A 89 -7.20 -4.26 17.79
C GLU A 89 -7.24 -2.76 17.48
N ILE A 90 -6.64 -2.32 16.38
CA ILE A 90 -6.72 -0.92 15.92
C ILE A 90 -8.18 -0.52 15.65
N ILE A 91 -8.94 -1.34 14.93
CA ILE A 91 -10.35 -1.07 14.60
C ILE A 91 -11.21 -1.02 15.87
N LYS A 92 -11.00 -1.92 16.82
CA LYS A 92 -11.71 -1.94 18.11
C LYS A 92 -11.52 -0.63 18.87
N ASP A 93 -10.29 -0.18 18.97
CA ASP A 93 -9.95 1.00 19.71
C ASP A 93 -10.43 2.29 19.01
N LEU A 94 -10.33 2.37 17.69
CA LEU A 94 -10.94 3.46 16.90
C LEU A 94 -12.46 3.50 17.06
N ASN A 95 -13.15 2.35 17.05
CA ASN A 95 -14.60 2.30 17.29
C ASN A 95 -14.97 2.72 18.72
N ARG A 96 -14.13 2.39 19.71
CA ARG A 96 -14.31 2.81 21.10
C ARG A 96 -14.19 4.34 21.24
N ARG A 97 -13.21 4.95 20.57
CA ARG A 97 -13.00 6.41 20.56
C ARG A 97 -14.06 7.15 19.76
N PHE A 98 -14.50 6.58 18.64
CA PHE A 98 -15.40 7.21 17.67
C PHE A 98 -16.60 6.30 17.33
N PRO A 99 -17.48 6.02 18.29
CA PRO A 99 -18.58 5.08 18.11
C PRO A 99 -19.49 5.54 16.97
N LYS A 100 -19.77 4.63 16.03
CA LYS A 100 -20.61 4.87 14.83
C LYS A 100 -20.10 5.96 13.89
N LYS A 101 -18.84 6.38 14.02
CA LYS A 101 -18.23 7.43 13.18
C LYS A 101 -17.10 6.92 12.29
N ILE A 102 -16.83 5.62 12.31
CA ILE A 102 -15.81 4.99 11.47
C ILE A 102 -16.45 4.09 10.41
N SER A 103 -15.72 3.86 9.32
CA SER A 103 -16.00 2.85 8.31
C SER A 103 -14.69 2.14 7.97
N VAL A 104 -14.75 0.88 7.54
CA VAL A 104 -13.56 0.11 7.21
C VAL A 104 -13.50 -0.11 5.70
N GLY A 105 -12.50 0.51 5.07
CA GLY A 105 -12.16 0.27 3.68
C GLY A 105 -11.42 -1.05 3.52
N MET A 106 -11.82 -1.83 2.53
CA MET A 106 -11.41 -3.21 2.34
C MET A 106 -10.89 -3.41 0.92
N GLU A 107 -9.59 -3.63 0.78
CA GLU A 107 -8.94 -3.85 -0.53
C GLU A 107 -9.53 -5.07 -1.24
N MET A 108 -9.89 -6.11 -0.49
CA MET A 108 -10.40 -7.32 -1.10
C MET A 108 -11.72 -7.17 -1.82
N PHE A 109 -12.51 -6.14 -1.53
CA PHE A 109 -13.80 -5.94 -2.20
C PHE A 109 -13.67 -4.90 -3.31
N ARG A 110 -14.21 -5.25 -4.48
CA ARG A 110 -14.35 -4.30 -5.57
C ARG A 110 -15.44 -3.27 -5.25
N ARG A 111 -15.29 -2.03 -5.74
CA ARG A 111 -16.32 -0.98 -5.64
C ARG A 111 -17.67 -1.44 -6.19
N SER A 112 -17.68 -2.29 -7.21
CA SER A 112 -18.91 -2.87 -7.78
C SER A 112 -19.62 -3.87 -6.85
N SER A 113 -18.98 -4.30 -5.75
CA SER A 113 -19.60 -5.13 -4.71
C SER A 113 -20.24 -4.30 -3.59
N GLN A 114 -20.24 -2.96 -3.66
CA GLN A 114 -20.74 -2.12 -2.57
C GLN A 114 -22.20 -2.40 -2.24
N GLN A 115 -23.06 -2.65 -3.22
CA GLN A 115 -24.46 -3.01 -2.97
C GLN A 115 -24.59 -4.28 -2.11
N ASP A 116 -23.78 -5.31 -2.37
CA ASP A 116 -23.79 -6.54 -1.57
C ASP A 116 -23.23 -6.29 -0.16
N LEU A 117 -22.22 -5.43 -0.02
CA LEU A 117 -21.67 -5.02 1.27
C LEU A 117 -22.70 -4.24 2.11
N ASP A 118 -23.48 -3.37 1.48
CA ASP A 118 -24.54 -2.62 2.13
C ASP A 118 -25.69 -3.54 2.60
N LEU A 119 -26.07 -4.52 1.77
CA LEU A 119 -27.03 -5.57 2.17
C LEU A 119 -26.50 -6.40 3.33
N TRP A 120 -25.22 -6.75 3.33
CA TRP A 120 -24.59 -7.47 4.45
C TRP A 120 -24.58 -6.63 5.74
N HIS A 121 -24.27 -5.34 5.62
CA HIS A 121 -24.29 -4.40 6.74
C HIS A 121 -25.69 -4.27 7.35
N LYS A 122 -26.75 -4.25 6.53
CA LYS A 122 -28.15 -4.26 6.97
C LYS A 122 -28.63 -5.60 7.53
N GLY A 123 -27.83 -6.66 7.42
CA GLY A 123 -28.23 -8.02 7.80
C GLY A 123 -29.13 -8.73 6.78
N GLU A 124 -29.31 -8.14 5.60
CA GLU A 124 -30.16 -8.64 4.51
C GLU A 124 -29.43 -9.63 3.59
N LEU A 125 -28.09 -9.71 3.66
CA LEU A 125 -27.30 -10.71 2.93
C LEU A 125 -26.99 -11.93 3.82
N PRO A 126 -27.48 -13.14 3.46
CA PRO A 126 -27.12 -14.38 4.13
C PRO A 126 -25.61 -14.65 4.17
N LEU A 127 -25.12 -15.24 5.27
CA LEU A 127 -23.69 -15.50 5.49
C LEU A 127 -23.04 -16.35 4.37
N ASN A 128 -23.76 -17.33 3.84
CA ASN A 128 -23.25 -18.17 2.74
C ASN A 128 -23.03 -17.35 1.45
N LEU A 129 -23.88 -16.36 1.16
CA LEU A 129 -23.70 -15.45 0.04
C LEU A 129 -22.54 -14.48 0.29
N PHE A 130 -22.40 -13.97 1.51
CA PHE A 130 -21.23 -13.15 1.87
C PHE A 130 -19.91 -13.92 1.73
N LYS A 131 -19.85 -15.19 2.18
CA LYS A 131 -18.66 -16.05 1.97
C LYS A 131 -18.38 -16.31 0.49
N LYS A 132 -19.42 -16.44 -0.35
CA LYS A 132 -19.26 -16.54 -1.81
C LYS A 132 -18.74 -15.24 -2.42
N LEU A 133 -19.25 -14.10 -1.98
CA LEU A 133 -18.78 -12.77 -2.39
C LEU A 133 -17.30 -12.57 -2.06
N PHE A 134 -16.92 -12.89 -0.82
CA PHE A 134 -15.52 -12.86 -0.40
C PHE A 134 -14.67 -13.77 -1.29
N ARG A 135 -15.07 -15.04 -1.46
CA ARG A 135 -14.32 -16.00 -2.28
C ARG A 135 -14.11 -15.54 -3.71
N LYS A 136 -15.15 -14.94 -4.32
CA LYS A 136 -15.09 -14.41 -5.69
C LYS A 136 -14.05 -13.30 -5.83
N ASN A 137 -13.81 -12.50 -4.78
CA ASN A 137 -12.88 -11.39 -4.85
C ASN A 137 -11.48 -11.70 -4.28
N TRP A 138 -11.37 -12.60 -3.29
CA TRP A 138 -10.15 -12.80 -2.49
C TRP A 138 -9.74 -14.27 -2.26
N GLY A 139 -10.49 -15.25 -2.78
CA GLY A 139 -10.15 -16.66 -2.66
C GLY A 139 -10.52 -17.31 -1.32
N SER A 140 -9.65 -18.14 -0.76
CA SER A 140 -9.97 -19.03 0.37
C SER A 140 -9.76 -18.43 1.77
N GLY A 141 -9.21 -17.22 1.89
CA GLY A 141 -8.77 -16.62 3.16
C GLY A 141 -9.86 -16.14 4.13
N TYR A 142 -11.12 -16.51 3.97
CA TYR A 142 -12.24 -15.92 4.73
C TYR A 142 -12.07 -16.01 6.26
N GLU A 143 -11.54 -17.13 6.76
CA GLU A 143 -11.42 -17.35 8.21
C GLU A 143 -10.39 -16.41 8.87
N LEU A 144 -9.41 -15.88 8.11
CA LEU A 144 -8.45 -14.88 8.61
C LEU A 144 -9.13 -13.54 8.92
N TYR A 145 -10.04 -13.09 8.05
CA TYR A 145 -10.76 -11.82 8.19
C TYR A 145 -12.04 -11.91 9.01
N LYS A 146 -12.52 -13.14 9.28
CA LYS A 146 -13.77 -13.38 10.00
C LYS A 146 -13.88 -12.63 11.34
N PRO A 147 -12.83 -12.52 12.17
CA PRO A 147 -12.89 -11.71 13.39
C PRO A 147 -13.24 -10.24 13.11
N ILE A 148 -12.64 -9.64 12.08
CA ILE A 148 -12.92 -8.27 11.64
C ILE A 148 -14.37 -8.14 11.14
N PHE A 149 -14.83 -9.07 10.30
CA PHE A 149 -16.22 -9.05 9.81
C PHE A 149 -17.25 -9.19 10.94
N ASN A 150 -17.01 -10.09 11.90
CA ASN A 150 -17.89 -10.26 13.04
C ASN A 150 -17.94 -8.99 13.89
N PHE A 151 -16.77 -8.39 14.16
CA PHE A 151 -16.71 -7.15 14.94
C PHE A 151 -17.44 -6.01 14.23
N ALA A 152 -17.22 -5.84 12.93
CA ALA A 152 -17.89 -4.83 12.12
C ALA A 152 -19.42 -5.01 12.13
N LYS A 153 -19.90 -6.25 12.02
CA LYS A 153 -21.33 -6.55 12.06
C LYS A 153 -21.95 -6.23 13.42
N ILE A 154 -21.31 -6.65 14.51
CA ILE A 154 -21.81 -6.41 15.88
C ILE A 154 -21.88 -4.92 16.20
N ASN A 155 -20.89 -4.14 15.75
CA ASN A 155 -20.77 -2.72 16.06
C ASN A 155 -21.40 -1.81 15.00
N ASN A 156 -22.08 -2.38 13.99
CA ASN A 156 -22.67 -1.65 12.88
C ASN A 156 -21.66 -0.71 12.18
N ILE A 157 -20.48 -1.24 11.86
CA ILE A 157 -19.43 -0.54 11.11
C ILE A 157 -19.61 -0.86 9.61
N PRO A 158 -19.76 0.15 8.74
CA PRO A 158 -19.85 -0.07 7.29
C PRO A 158 -18.54 -0.63 6.72
N LEU A 159 -18.66 -1.56 5.77
CA LEU A 159 -17.54 -2.04 4.96
C LEU A 159 -17.58 -1.39 3.58
N ILE A 160 -16.45 -0.82 3.14
CA ILE A 160 -16.35 -0.12 1.86
C ILE A 160 -15.40 -0.87 0.93
N GLY A 161 -15.84 -1.22 -0.27
CA GLY A 161 -15.00 -1.88 -1.27
C GLY A 161 -14.07 -0.88 -1.95
N LEU A 162 -12.75 -1.07 -1.83
CA LEU A 162 -11.79 -0.11 -2.38
C LEU A 162 -11.31 -0.45 -3.80
N LYS A 163 -11.31 -1.73 -4.17
CA LYS A 163 -10.66 -2.21 -5.39
C LYS A 163 -11.41 -1.75 -6.65
N PRO A 164 -10.70 -1.26 -7.68
CA PRO A 164 -11.33 -0.76 -8.90
C PRO A 164 -11.99 -1.89 -9.72
N SER A 165 -12.60 -1.51 -10.85
CA SER A 165 -13.17 -2.48 -11.79
C SER A 165 -12.07 -3.29 -12.50
N LYS A 166 -12.41 -4.48 -12.99
CA LYS A 166 -11.48 -5.27 -13.83
C LYS A 166 -11.07 -4.51 -15.09
N ASN A 167 -11.98 -3.74 -15.69
CA ASN A 167 -11.68 -2.92 -16.87
C ASN A 167 -10.60 -1.89 -16.53
N THR A 168 -10.77 -1.17 -15.42
CA THR A 168 -9.79 -0.20 -14.92
C THR A 168 -8.43 -0.87 -14.65
N GLU A 169 -8.39 -2.02 -13.98
CA GLU A 169 -7.14 -2.77 -13.74
C GLU A 169 -6.46 -3.18 -15.05
N ASN A 170 -7.23 -3.67 -16.04
CA ASN A 170 -6.69 -4.09 -17.33
C ASN A 170 -6.15 -2.92 -18.14
N LEU A 171 -6.80 -1.75 -18.07
CA LEU A 171 -6.30 -0.53 -18.71
C LEU A 171 -4.92 -0.14 -18.17
N PHE A 172 -4.75 -0.13 -16.85
CA PHE A 172 -3.44 0.14 -16.22
C PHE A 172 -2.39 -0.91 -16.56
N ARG A 173 -2.76 -2.20 -16.60
CA ARG A 173 -1.82 -3.28 -16.94
C ARG A 173 -1.30 -3.22 -18.37
N ASN A 174 -2.11 -2.70 -19.29
CA ASN A 174 -1.81 -2.72 -20.72
C ASN A 174 -1.18 -1.40 -21.23
N ASN A 175 -0.79 -0.47 -20.34
CA ASN A 175 -0.27 0.86 -20.70
C ASN A 175 -1.07 1.56 -21.79
N SER A 176 -2.39 1.33 -21.81
CA SER A 176 -3.24 1.84 -22.87
C SER A 176 -3.58 3.30 -22.58
N GLU A 177 -3.18 4.22 -23.46
CA GLU A 177 -3.64 5.61 -23.37
C GLU A 177 -5.16 5.64 -23.48
N THR A 178 -5.83 6.11 -22.44
CA THR A 178 -7.29 6.14 -22.37
C THR A 178 -7.84 7.46 -22.91
N SER A 179 -8.75 7.37 -23.87
CA SER A 179 -9.73 8.43 -24.17
C SER A 179 -10.83 8.55 -23.11
N GLU A 180 -10.97 7.57 -22.22
CA GLU A 180 -11.91 7.56 -21.08
C GLU A 180 -11.29 8.24 -19.84
N LYS A 181 -11.09 9.56 -19.89
CA LYS A 181 -10.64 10.34 -18.72
C LYS A 181 -11.65 10.37 -17.56
N ASN A 182 -12.90 9.98 -17.78
CA ASN A 182 -14.01 10.21 -16.84
C ASN A 182 -14.10 9.24 -15.66
N ASN A 183 -13.22 8.24 -15.56
CA ASN A 183 -13.26 7.21 -14.51
C ASN A 183 -12.06 7.20 -13.57
N PHE A 184 -11.14 8.14 -13.73
CA PHE A 184 -10.00 8.32 -12.83
C PHE A 184 -10.30 9.44 -11.83
N PRO A 185 -9.89 9.29 -10.57
CA PRO A 185 -9.87 10.44 -9.67
C PRO A 185 -8.92 11.49 -10.26
N GLU A 186 -9.32 12.75 -10.21
CA GLU A 186 -8.37 13.85 -10.40
C GLU A 186 -7.32 13.74 -9.29
N ILE A 187 -6.06 13.61 -9.68
CA ILE A 187 -4.95 13.62 -8.73
C ILE A 187 -4.66 15.09 -8.48
N ASP A 188 -4.87 15.50 -7.23
CA ASP A 188 -4.42 16.80 -6.77
C ASP A 188 -2.90 16.77 -6.62
N PHE A 189 -2.22 17.69 -7.31
CA PHE A 189 -0.78 17.87 -7.24
C PHE A 189 -0.40 19.17 -6.51
N ASP A 190 -1.39 19.92 -6.03
CA ASP A 190 -1.23 21.21 -5.37
C ASP A 190 -1.12 21.06 -3.84
N ASP A 191 -1.09 19.83 -3.32
CA ASP A 191 -0.79 19.48 -1.94
C ASP A 191 0.72 19.69 -1.65
N LEU A 192 1.14 20.96 -1.55
CA LEU A 192 2.44 21.40 -1.00
C LEU A 192 2.32 21.87 0.47
#